data_AF-A0AAJ3Q1F9-F1
#
_entry.id   AF-A0AAJ3Q1F9-F1
#
_cell.length_a   1.000
_cell.length_b   1.000
_cell.length_c   1.000
_cell.angle_alpha   90.00
_cell.angle_beta   90.00
_cell.angle_gamma   90.00
#
_symmetry.space_group_name_H-M   'P 1'
#
loop_
_entity.id
_entity.type
_entity.pdbx_description
1 polymer ?
#
loop_
_entity_poly.entity_id
_entity_poly.type
_entity_poly.pdbx_seq_one_letter_code
_entity_poly.pdbx_strand_id
1 'polypeptide(L)'
;MLDAADLPDDIAALKAMLIAAQAREVRKDDRIERLEKLVAAFKQAAFGRKSEKADPDQFDLALEDLETAIAAIHAEDQADSPLGKPQPKPRAVNRGSLPAHLPRVEEIIEPESLICACGGGLHCIGEDVSERLDVIPVQFRVIVTRRPKYACRSCTDGVAQAAAPARLIHAGLPTERPSRMCWSPNMPITCRFTDRPRS
;
A
#
# COMPACT_ATOMS: atom_id res chain seq x y z
N MET A 1 26.44 30.15 13.65
CA MET A 1 25.96 31.54 13.53
C MET A 1 27.20 32.40 13.39
N LEU A 2 27.16 33.45 12.57
CA LEU A 2 28.25 34.43 12.53
C LEU A 2 28.12 35.30 13.78
N ASP A 3 29.20 35.41 14.57
CA ASP A 3 29.22 36.22 15.77
C ASP A 3 29.80 37.62 15.45
N ALA A 4 29.47 38.63 16.27
CA ALA A 4 29.86 40.01 16.00
C ALA A 4 31.39 40.23 15.95
N ALA A 5 32.17 39.35 16.57
CA ALA A 5 33.63 39.38 16.54
C ALA A 5 34.24 38.90 15.21
N ASP A 6 33.47 38.20 14.36
CA ASP A 6 33.91 37.72 13.04
C ASP A 6 33.62 38.72 11.92
N LEU A 7 32.99 39.87 12.25
CA LEU A 7 32.64 40.90 11.29
C LEU A 7 33.80 41.90 11.13
N PRO A 8 34.14 42.29 9.90
CA PRO A 8 35.13 43.33 9.68
C PRO A 8 34.61 44.68 10.19
N ASP A 9 35.47 45.46 10.85
CA ASP A 9 35.13 46.82 11.35
C ASP A 9 35.09 47.88 10.23
N ASP A 10 35.52 47.52 9.01
CA ASP A 10 35.48 48.40 7.85
C ASP A 10 34.07 48.48 7.24
N ILE A 11 33.55 49.70 7.14
CA ILE A 11 32.22 50.01 6.59
C ILE A 11 32.10 49.52 5.14
N ALA A 12 33.17 49.59 4.34
CA ALA A 12 33.14 49.12 2.95
C ALA A 12 33.03 47.59 2.88
N ALA A 13 33.80 46.87 3.71
CA ALA A 13 33.72 45.41 3.82
C ALA A 13 32.32 44.93 4.30
N LEU A 14 31.73 45.61 5.29
CA LEU A 14 30.38 45.30 5.78
C LEU A 14 29.30 45.50 4.71
N LYS A 15 29.38 46.60 3.95
CA LYS A 15 28.45 46.86 2.83
C LYS A 15 28.56 45.78 1.75
N ALA A 16 29.77 45.34 1.42
CA ALA A 16 29.98 44.26 0.47
C ALA A 16 29.40 42.92 0.95
N MET A 17 29.56 42.59 2.23
CA MET A 17 28.97 41.38 2.83
C MET A 17 27.43 41.44 2.85
N LEU A 18 26.83 42.59 3.13
CA LEU A 18 25.38 42.78 3.09
C LEU A 18 24.81 42.60 1.68
N ILE A 19 25.46 43.17 0.67
CA ILE A 19 25.07 42.99 -0.74
C ILE A 19 25.17 41.51 -1.13
N ALA A 20 26.26 40.84 -0.74
CA ALA A 20 26.44 39.41 -1.00
C ALA A 20 25.40 38.54 -0.25
N ALA A 21 25.05 38.90 0.98
CA ALA A 21 24.01 38.23 1.75
C ALA A 21 22.63 38.44 1.10
N GLN A 22 22.29 39.66 0.70
CA GLN A 22 21.05 39.98 0.01
C GLN A 22 20.93 39.22 -1.31
N ALA A 23 22.01 39.14 -2.09
CA ALA A 23 22.04 38.34 -3.31
C ALA A 23 21.82 36.83 -3.04
N ARG A 24 22.33 36.30 -1.92
CA ARG A 24 22.06 34.91 -1.51
C ARG A 24 20.62 34.70 -1.06
N GLU A 25 20.04 35.65 -0.34
CA GLU A 25 18.62 35.56 0.07
C GLU A 25 17.69 35.59 -1.14
N VAL A 26 17.90 36.49 -2.10
CA VAL A 26 17.11 36.52 -3.35
C VAL A 26 17.19 35.19 -4.10
N ARG A 27 18.38 34.58 -4.21
CA ARG A 27 18.53 33.26 -4.84
C ARG A 27 17.78 32.16 -4.09
N LYS A 28 17.76 32.21 -2.76
CA LYS A 28 17.00 31.25 -1.94
C LYS A 28 15.50 31.46 -2.10
N ASP A 29 15.03 32.70 -2.14
CA ASP A 29 13.62 33.03 -2.33
C ASP A 29 13.13 32.54 -3.69
N ASP A 30 13.89 32.80 -4.77
CA ASP A 30 13.60 32.28 -6.11
C ASP A 30 13.54 30.74 -6.11
N ARG A 31 14.45 30.10 -5.37
CA ARG A 31 14.51 28.64 -5.24
C ARG A 31 13.30 28.09 -4.49
N ILE A 32 12.91 28.74 -3.39
CA ILE A 32 11.73 28.38 -2.60
C ILE A 32 10.48 28.52 -3.47
N GLU A 33 10.32 29.64 -4.19
CA GLU A 33 9.16 29.87 -5.05
C GLU A 33 9.04 28.79 -6.13
N ARG A 34 10.15 28.40 -6.77
CA ARG A 34 10.18 27.31 -7.76
C ARG A 34 9.77 25.97 -7.13
N LEU A 35 10.32 25.64 -5.97
CA LEU A 35 10.01 24.38 -5.28
C LEU A 35 8.56 24.32 -4.82
N GLU A 36 8.01 25.43 -4.31
CA GLU A 36 6.61 25.52 -3.92
C GLU A 36 5.66 25.30 -5.11
N LYS A 37 5.98 25.87 -6.28
CA LYS A 37 5.23 25.63 -7.53
C LYS A 37 5.23 24.16 -7.93
N LEU A 38 6.38 23.48 -7.87
CA LEU A 38 6.49 22.05 -8.18
C LEU A 38 5.69 21.19 -7.20
N VAL A 39 5.78 21.48 -5.90
CA VAL A 39 5.01 20.78 -4.87
C VAL A 39 3.51 20.99 -5.07
N ALA A 40 3.08 22.20 -5.42
CA ALA A 40 1.68 22.50 -5.73
C ALA A 40 1.19 21.71 -6.96
N ALA A 41 1.97 21.68 -8.04
CA ALA A 41 1.66 20.91 -9.25
C ALA A 41 1.56 19.40 -8.94
N PHE A 42 2.51 18.85 -8.18
CA PHE A 42 2.48 17.45 -7.77
C PHE A 42 1.25 17.11 -6.92
N LYS A 43 0.92 17.96 -5.92
CA LYS A 43 -0.27 17.76 -5.10
C LYS A 43 -1.56 17.81 -5.93
N GLN A 44 -1.63 18.70 -6.92
CA GLN A 44 -2.76 18.78 -7.82
C GLN A 44 -2.87 17.54 -8.73
N ALA A 45 -1.75 17.04 -9.25
CA ALA A 45 -1.73 15.81 -10.04
C ALA A 45 -2.14 14.58 -9.21
N ALA A 46 -1.54 14.42 -8.03
CA ALA A 46 -1.76 13.25 -7.16
C ALA A 46 -3.14 13.24 -6.48
N PHE A 47 -3.68 14.41 -6.11
CA PHE A 47 -4.86 14.50 -5.25
C PHE A 47 -5.99 15.39 -5.80
N GLY A 48 -5.76 16.11 -6.90
CA GLY A 48 -6.71 17.10 -7.43
C GLY A 48 -7.91 16.49 -8.17
N ARG A 49 -7.78 15.28 -8.72
CA ARG A 49 -8.87 14.59 -9.42
C ARG A 49 -9.53 13.55 -8.51
N LYS A 50 -10.41 14.00 -7.62
CA LYS A 50 -11.26 13.11 -6.79
C LYS A 50 -12.50 12.56 -7.52
N SER A 51 -12.67 12.84 -8.81
CA SER A 51 -13.80 12.32 -9.59
C SER A 51 -13.30 11.83 -10.93
N GLU A 52 -13.66 10.60 -11.25
CA GLU A 52 -13.32 9.82 -12.45
C GLU A 52 -11.93 9.20 -12.43
N LYS A 53 -11.91 7.87 -12.61
CA LYS A 53 -10.71 7.02 -12.60
C LYS A 53 -9.68 7.62 -13.56
N ALA A 54 -8.56 8.09 -13.02
CA ALA A 54 -7.45 8.60 -13.82
C ALA A 54 -6.73 7.43 -14.51
N ASP A 55 -6.43 7.61 -15.79
CA ASP A 55 -5.70 6.67 -16.63
C ASP A 55 -4.22 6.64 -16.18
N PRO A 56 -3.63 5.47 -15.88
CA PRO A 56 -2.22 5.35 -15.47
C PRO A 56 -1.25 6.06 -16.44
N ASP A 57 -1.50 6.00 -17.75
CA ASP A 57 -0.62 6.61 -18.76
C ASP A 57 -0.59 8.15 -18.67
N GLN A 58 -1.61 8.78 -18.09
CA GLN A 58 -1.64 10.22 -17.86
C GLN A 58 -0.74 10.66 -16.68
N PHE A 59 -0.49 9.76 -15.71
CA PHE A 59 0.43 10.05 -14.61
C PHE A 59 1.88 9.95 -15.05
N ASP A 60 2.20 9.00 -15.93
CA ASP A 60 3.56 8.80 -16.42
C ASP A 60 4.08 10.06 -17.12
N LEU A 61 3.27 10.69 -17.97
CA LEU A 61 3.66 11.95 -18.62
C LEU A 61 3.91 13.10 -17.62
N ALA A 62 3.06 13.21 -16.58
CA ALA A 62 3.23 14.24 -15.55
C ALA A 62 4.46 13.97 -14.66
N LEU A 63 4.82 12.71 -14.46
CA LEU A 63 6.03 12.31 -13.74
C LEU A 63 7.28 12.56 -14.58
N GLU A 64 7.26 12.26 -15.88
CA GLU A 64 8.36 12.55 -16.82
C GLU A 64 8.66 14.07 -16.90
N ASP A 65 7.62 14.91 -16.94
CA ASP A 65 7.77 16.37 -16.93
C ASP A 65 8.42 16.86 -15.61
N LEU A 66 8.03 16.28 -14.47
CA LEU A 66 8.61 16.58 -13.17
C LEU A 66 10.05 16.11 -13.05
N GLU A 67 10.37 14.90 -13.52
CA GLU A 67 11.73 14.37 -13.56
C GLU A 67 12.65 15.25 -14.42
N THR A 68 12.15 15.72 -15.56
CA THR A 68 12.88 16.62 -16.45
C THR A 68 13.12 17.98 -15.78
N ALA A 69 12.13 18.54 -15.09
CA ALA A 69 12.28 19.78 -14.34
C ALA A 69 13.30 19.65 -13.18
N ILE A 70 13.28 18.52 -12.46
CA ILE A 70 14.25 18.21 -11.41
C ILE A 70 15.66 18.06 -12.00
N ALA A 71 15.81 17.38 -13.13
CA ALA A 71 17.10 17.21 -13.79
C ALA A 71 17.69 18.55 -14.26
N ALA A 72 16.88 19.44 -14.83
CA ALA A 72 17.31 20.78 -15.23
C ALA A 72 17.81 21.59 -14.04
N ILE A 73 17.08 21.54 -12.92
CA ILE A 73 17.46 22.14 -11.65
C ILE A 73 18.80 21.61 -11.13
N HIS A 74 19.00 20.29 -11.14
CA HIS A 74 20.24 19.68 -10.67
C HIS A 74 21.43 20.03 -11.57
N ALA A 75 21.19 20.24 -12.87
CA ALA A 75 22.21 20.71 -13.79
C ALA A 75 22.59 22.17 -13.55
N GLU A 76 21.62 23.04 -13.25
CA GLU A 76 21.87 24.43 -12.81
C GLU A 76 22.71 24.45 -11.52
N ASP A 77 22.30 23.67 -10.50
CA ASP A 77 23.00 23.56 -9.22
C ASP A 77 24.44 22.99 -9.37
N GLN A 78 24.69 22.12 -10.36
CA GLN A 78 26.02 21.59 -10.68
C GLN A 78 26.88 22.57 -11.48
N ALA A 79 26.29 23.41 -12.33
CA ALA A 79 27.01 24.43 -13.08
C ALA A 79 27.53 25.56 -12.16
N ASP A 80 26.81 25.85 -11.08
CA ASP A 80 27.17 26.87 -10.09
C ASP A 80 28.16 26.37 -9.01
N SER A 81 28.56 25.09 -9.03
CA SER A 81 29.49 24.49 -8.08
C SER A 81 30.91 24.30 -8.66
N PRO A 82 31.97 24.86 -8.06
CA PRO A 82 33.34 24.78 -8.61
C PRO A 82 34.04 23.43 -8.33
N LEU A 83 33.33 22.43 -7.80
CA LEU A 83 33.90 21.13 -7.42
C LEU A 83 33.43 20.05 -8.39
N GLY A 84 34.43 19.41 -9.01
CA GLY A 84 34.29 18.51 -10.16
C GLY A 84 33.18 17.47 -10.06
N LYS A 85 32.64 17.16 -11.24
CA LYS A 85 31.59 16.16 -11.51
C LYS A 85 31.72 14.94 -10.60
N PRO A 86 30.74 14.63 -9.74
CA PRO A 86 30.75 13.36 -9.03
C PRO A 86 30.60 12.25 -10.05
N GLN A 87 31.64 11.42 -10.19
CA GLN A 87 31.56 10.15 -10.92
C GLN A 87 30.40 9.35 -10.32
N PRO A 88 29.45 8.87 -11.14
CA PRO A 88 28.36 8.04 -10.62
C PRO A 88 28.99 6.78 -10.03
N LYS A 89 28.96 6.65 -8.70
CA LYS A 89 29.36 5.40 -8.04
C LYS A 89 28.48 4.30 -8.62
N PRO A 90 29.05 3.16 -9.06
CA PRO A 90 28.24 2.01 -9.44
C PRO A 90 27.34 1.70 -8.26
N ARG A 91 26.01 1.64 -8.49
CA ARG A 91 25.04 1.26 -7.47
C ARG A 91 25.49 -0.08 -6.92
N ALA A 92 26.00 -0.09 -5.68
CA ALA A 92 26.20 -1.32 -4.96
C ALA A 92 24.83 -2.00 -4.90
N VAL A 93 24.68 -3.09 -5.62
CA VAL A 93 23.49 -3.95 -5.52
C VAL A 93 23.58 -4.59 -4.15
N ASN A 94 23.15 -3.83 -3.13
CA ASN A 94 22.96 -4.32 -1.79
C ASN A 94 21.86 -5.37 -1.87
N ARG A 95 22.24 -6.62 -2.11
CA ARG A 95 21.44 -7.78 -1.73
C ARG A 95 21.55 -7.89 -0.20
N GLY A 96 21.00 -6.89 0.50
CA GLY A 96 20.91 -6.93 1.95
C GLY A 96 20.11 -8.18 2.35
N SER A 97 20.46 -8.78 3.49
CA SER A 97 19.70 -9.89 4.05
C SER A 97 18.25 -9.46 4.30
N LEU A 98 17.29 -10.34 4.02
CA LEU A 98 15.90 -10.07 4.36
C LEU A 98 15.76 -9.94 5.89
N PRO A 99 14.88 -9.05 6.38
CA PRO A 99 14.69 -8.86 7.82
C PRO A 99 14.34 -10.17 8.55
N ALA A 100 15.02 -10.45 9.67
CA ALA A 100 14.90 -11.69 10.43
C ALA A 100 13.51 -11.92 11.07
N HIS A 101 12.66 -10.89 11.14
CA HIS A 101 11.32 -10.96 11.73
C HIS A 101 10.24 -11.43 10.74
N LEU A 102 10.57 -11.56 9.45
CA LEU A 102 9.63 -12.06 8.45
C LEU A 102 9.51 -13.58 8.54
N PRO A 103 8.30 -14.15 8.41
CA PRO A 103 8.11 -15.59 8.42
C PRO A 103 8.85 -16.22 7.23
N ARG A 104 9.74 -17.17 7.51
CA ARG A 104 10.45 -17.95 6.50
C ARG A 104 9.67 -19.23 6.23
N VAL A 105 9.42 -19.50 4.96
CA VAL A 105 8.86 -20.77 4.50
C VAL A 105 9.96 -21.46 3.71
N GLU A 106 10.38 -22.64 4.16
CA GLU A 106 11.43 -23.43 3.53
C GLU A 106 10.81 -24.37 2.47
N GLU A 107 11.30 -24.28 1.25
CA GLU A 107 10.92 -25.15 0.13
C GLU A 107 12.16 -25.94 -0.29
N ILE A 108 12.15 -27.25 -0.02
CA ILE A 108 13.24 -28.16 -0.38
C ILE A 108 12.88 -28.80 -1.72
N ILE A 109 13.73 -28.60 -2.73
CA ILE A 109 13.57 -29.20 -4.06
C ILE A 109 14.53 -30.39 -4.16
N GLU A 110 13.99 -31.60 -4.08
CA GLU A 110 14.75 -32.84 -4.25
C GLU A 110 14.75 -33.30 -5.72
N PRO A 111 15.81 -34.01 -6.17
CA PRO A 111 15.83 -34.57 -7.52
C PRO A 111 14.82 -35.72 -7.68
N GLU A 112 14.32 -35.92 -8.91
CA GLU A 112 13.27 -36.91 -9.23
C GLU A 112 13.61 -38.35 -8.82
N SER A 113 14.90 -38.69 -8.74
CA SER A 113 15.34 -39.97 -8.21
C SER A 113 16.57 -39.79 -7.34
N LEU A 114 16.55 -40.44 -6.18
CA LEU A 114 17.69 -40.56 -5.28
C LEU A 114 18.54 -41.80 -5.61
N ILE A 115 18.43 -42.30 -6.83
CA ILE A 115 19.15 -43.48 -7.31
C ILE A 115 20.14 -43.00 -8.37
N CYS A 116 21.42 -43.20 -8.11
CA CYS A 116 22.47 -42.94 -9.07
C CYS A 116 22.31 -43.88 -10.27
N ALA A 117 22.79 -43.47 -11.45
CA ALA A 117 22.79 -44.32 -12.65
C ALA A 117 23.48 -45.68 -12.46
N CYS A 118 24.34 -45.83 -11.43
CA CYS A 118 24.98 -47.09 -11.05
C CYS A 118 24.14 -47.99 -10.11
N GLY A 119 22.93 -47.56 -9.71
CA GLY A 119 22.06 -48.27 -8.77
C GLY A 119 22.33 -48.01 -7.29
N GLY A 120 23.31 -47.16 -6.95
CA GLY A 120 23.57 -46.71 -5.58
C GLY A 120 22.66 -45.56 -5.13
N GLY A 121 22.39 -45.44 -3.83
CA GLY A 121 21.65 -44.31 -3.28
C GLY A 121 22.46 -43.01 -3.29
N LEU A 122 21.85 -41.91 -3.74
CA LEU A 122 22.40 -40.56 -3.64
C LEU A 122 22.29 -40.08 -2.19
N HIS A 123 23.30 -39.33 -1.73
CA HIS A 123 23.30 -38.69 -0.41
C HIS A 123 23.58 -37.20 -0.58
N CYS A 124 23.03 -36.37 0.31
CA CYS A 124 23.21 -34.93 0.27
C CYS A 124 24.67 -34.55 0.60
N ILE A 125 25.32 -33.75 -0.25
CA ILE A 125 26.72 -33.29 -0.09
C ILE A 125 26.77 -31.81 0.30
N GLY A 126 25.74 -31.03 -0.07
CA GLY A 126 25.62 -29.60 0.20
C GLY A 126 24.34 -29.04 -0.38
N GLU A 127 23.95 -27.85 0.09
CA GLU A 127 22.70 -27.19 -0.29
C GLU A 127 22.98 -25.73 -0.68
N ASP A 128 22.39 -25.29 -1.79
CA ASP A 128 22.41 -23.88 -2.20
C ASP A 128 21.15 -23.18 -1.66
N VAL A 129 21.34 -22.23 -0.73
CA VAL A 129 20.23 -21.49 -0.10
C VAL A 129 20.02 -20.15 -0.77
N SER A 130 18.80 -19.87 -1.22
CA SER A 130 18.41 -18.56 -1.75
C SER A 130 17.15 -18.03 -1.03
N GLU A 131 17.18 -16.76 -0.61
CA GLU A 131 16.05 -16.12 0.07
C GLU A 131 15.29 -15.20 -0.90
N ARG A 132 13.96 -15.34 -0.95
CA ARG A 132 13.06 -14.46 -1.74
C ARG A 132 11.92 -13.94 -0.86
N LEU A 133 11.55 -12.67 -1.02
CA LEU A 133 10.39 -12.09 -0.35
C LEU A 133 9.12 -12.39 -1.17
N ASP A 134 8.17 -13.09 -0.57
CA ASP A 134 6.86 -13.36 -1.17
C ASP A 134 5.77 -12.50 -0.50
N VAL A 135 4.77 -12.09 -1.28
CA VAL A 135 3.66 -11.25 -0.83
C VAL A 135 2.38 -12.05 -0.93
N ILE A 136 1.72 -12.32 0.19
CA ILE A 136 0.43 -13.01 0.23
C ILE A 136 -0.71 -11.96 0.22
N PRO A 137 -1.42 -11.72 -0.90
CA PRO A 137 -2.56 -10.81 -0.92
C PRO A 137 -3.74 -11.37 -0.10
N VAL A 138 -4.64 -10.46 0.33
CA VAL A 138 -5.83 -10.72 1.15
C VAL A 138 -6.56 -12.01 0.73
N GLN A 139 -6.65 -12.98 1.65
CA GLN A 139 -7.31 -14.25 1.40
C GLN A 139 -8.84 -14.10 1.45
N PHE A 140 -9.49 -14.40 0.33
CA PHE A 140 -10.95 -14.49 0.27
C PHE A 140 -11.39 -15.86 0.80
N ARG A 141 -12.32 -15.87 1.75
CA ARG A 141 -12.95 -17.10 2.24
C ARG A 141 -14.44 -17.10 1.97
N VAL A 142 -14.99 -18.26 1.63
CA VAL A 142 -16.42 -18.47 1.42
C VAL A 142 -17.07 -18.84 2.75
N ILE A 143 -18.07 -18.09 3.17
CA ILE A 143 -18.85 -18.40 4.37
C ILE A 143 -20.12 -19.13 3.95
N VAL A 144 -20.18 -20.43 4.25
CA VAL A 144 -21.36 -21.27 3.97
C VAL A 144 -22.26 -21.30 5.20
N THR A 145 -23.39 -20.59 5.14
CA THR A 145 -24.38 -20.61 6.22
C THR A 145 -25.39 -21.74 5.98
N ARG A 146 -25.35 -22.80 6.81
CA ARG A 146 -26.34 -23.88 6.77
C ARG A 146 -27.42 -23.65 7.82
N ARG A 147 -28.69 -23.68 7.40
CA ARG A 147 -29.87 -23.55 8.28
C ARG A 147 -30.68 -24.84 8.24
N PRO A 148 -30.35 -25.86 9.06
CA PRO A 148 -31.09 -27.11 9.08
C PRO A 148 -32.54 -26.90 9.54
N LYS A 149 -33.43 -27.72 8.99
CA LYS A 149 -34.85 -27.75 9.33
C LYS A 149 -35.10 -28.94 10.25
N TYR A 150 -35.79 -28.72 11.34
CA TYR A 150 -36.13 -29.77 12.31
C TYR A 150 -37.63 -29.94 12.40
N ALA A 151 -38.09 -31.18 12.53
CA ALA A 151 -39.49 -31.52 12.75
C ALA A 151 -39.57 -32.62 13.79
N CYS A 152 -40.59 -32.55 14.65
CA CYS A 152 -40.83 -33.59 15.64
C CYS A 152 -41.45 -34.82 14.96
N ARG A 153 -40.85 -36.00 15.15
CA ARG A 153 -41.32 -37.26 14.54
C ARG A 153 -42.60 -37.80 15.18
N SER A 154 -42.94 -37.35 16.39
CA SER A 154 -44.04 -37.91 17.18
C SER A 154 -45.38 -37.22 16.95
N CYS A 155 -45.37 -35.91 16.68
CA CYS A 155 -46.61 -35.14 16.45
C CYS A 155 -46.80 -34.69 14.99
N THR A 156 -45.77 -34.72 14.14
CA THR A 156 -45.83 -34.24 12.73
C THR A 156 -46.28 -32.79 12.54
N ASP A 157 -46.52 -32.04 13.62
CA ASP A 157 -46.98 -30.66 13.57
C ASP A 157 -45.80 -29.70 13.43
N GLY A 158 -45.47 -29.43 12.17
CA GLY A 158 -44.66 -28.27 11.76
C GLY A 158 -43.15 -28.50 11.67
N VAL A 159 -42.53 -27.78 10.74
CA VAL A 159 -41.08 -27.73 10.52
C VAL A 159 -40.54 -26.42 11.09
N ALA A 160 -39.64 -26.52 12.07
CA ALA A 160 -38.95 -25.38 12.66
C ALA A 160 -37.61 -25.11 11.95
N GLN A 161 -37.40 -23.85 11.58
CA GLN A 161 -36.12 -23.38 11.02
C GLN A 161 -35.83 -21.97 11.53
N ALA A 162 -34.63 -21.74 12.07
CA ALA A 162 -34.17 -20.41 12.47
C ALA A 162 -34.15 -19.46 11.25
N ALA A 163 -34.51 -18.18 11.39
CA ALA A 163 -34.62 -17.20 10.29
C ALA A 163 -33.28 -16.92 9.56
N ALA A 164 -33.35 -16.40 8.33
CA ALA A 164 -32.15 -16.11 7.53
C ALA A 164 -31.43 -14.89 8.10
N PRO A 165 -30.10 -14.86 8.16
CA PRO A 165 -29.40 -13.61 8.43
C PRO A 165 -29.75 -12.59 7.34
N ALA A 166 -30.00 -11.35 7.77
CA ALA A 166 -30.36 -10.27 6.85
C ALA A 166 -29.14 -9.92 5.98
N ARG A 167 -29.34 -9.89 4.67
CA ARG A 167 -28.33 -9.44 3.70
C ARG A 167 -28.68 -8.04 3.23
N LEU A 168 -27.66 -7.21 2.99
CA LEU A 168 -27.84 -5.84 2.50
C LEU A 168 -28.45 -5.81 1.09
N ILE A 169 -28.19 -6.83 0.28
CA ILE A 169 -28.77 -7.01 -1.06
C ILE A 169 -29.48 -8.36 -1.11
N HIS A 170 -30.79 -8.35 -1.40
CA HIS A 170 -31.57 -9.57 -1.55
C HIS A 170 -31.20 -10.27 -2.86
N ALA A 171 -30.89 -11.57 -2.79
CA ALA A 171 -30.50 -12.44 -3.91
C ALA A 171 -29.21 -12.05 -4.70
N GLY A 172 -28.38 -11.14 -4.19
CA GLY A 172 -27.07 -10.80 -4.77
C GLY A 172 -25.93 -11.75 -4.39
N LEU A 173 -24.81 -11.70 -5.14
CA LEU A 173 -23.55 -12.38 -4.81
C LEU A 173 -23.03 -11.94 -3.43
N PRO A 174 -22.37 -12.82 -2.64
CA PRO A 174 -22.03 -12.52 -1.25
C PRO A 174 -20.91 -11.47 -1.17
N THR A 175 -21.27 -10.22 -0.85
CA THR A 175 -20.32 -9.15 -0.52
C THR A 175 -20.64 -8.61 0.87
N GLU A 176 -20.35 -9.39 1.91
CA GLU A 176 -20.68 -8.99 3.28
C GLU A 176 -19.48 -8.32 4.01
N ARG A 177 -19.48 -6.98 3.93
CA ARG A 177 -19.17 -5.97 4.96
C ARG A 177 -20.36 -4.98 4.87
N PRO A 178 -21.14 -4.61 5.92
CA PRO A 178 -20.88 -4.57 7.36
C PRO A 178 -21.59 -5.68 8.17
N SER A 179 -21.10 -5.97 9.38
CA SER A 179 -21.82 -6.73 10.40
C SER A 179 -22.66 -5.78 11.26
N ARG A 180 -23.94 -5.57 10.94
CA ARG A 180 -24.86 -4.84 11.84
C ARG A 180 -25.75 -5.84 12.54
N MET A 181 -25.42 -6.13 13.81
CA MET A 181 -26.35 -6.77 14.72
C MET A 181 -27.33 -5.72 15.26
N CYS A 182 -28.59 -6.00 14.94
CA CYS A 182 -29.74 -5.91 15.85
C CYS A 182 -30.18 -4.51 16.28
N TRP A 183 -31.16 -3.97 15.55
CA TRP A 183 -32.34 -3.38 16.18
C TRP A 183 -33.62 -3.65 15.37
N SER A 184 -34.62 -4.18 16.08
CA SER A 184 -35.97 -4.62 15.69
C SER A 184 -36.81 -3.50 15.04
N PRO A 185 -37.89 -3.78 14.25
CA PRO A 185 -39.22 -4.03 14.84
C PRO A 185 -40.26 -4.80 13.96
N ASN A 186 -41.33 -5.27 14.61
CA ASN A 186 -42.65 -5.64 14.06
C ASN A 186 -42.86 -7.01 13.36
N MET A 187 -43.10 -7.96 14.25
CA MET A 187 -43.89 -9.18 14.11
C MET A 187 -45.39 -8.84 13.92
N PRO A 188 -46.06 -9.21 12.82
CA PRO A 188 -47.51 -9.28 12.80
C PRO A 188 -47.95 -10.64 13.34
N ILE A 189 -48.56 -10.57 14.51
CA ILE A 189 -49.42 -11.60 15.09
C ILE A 189 -50.55 -11.88 14.10
N THR A 190 -50.66 -13.10 13.60
CA THR A 190 -51.94 -13.60 13.09
C THR A 190 -52.22 -14.98 13.67
N CYS A 191 -52.93 -14.96 14.79
CA CYS A 191 -53.78 -16.05 15.23
C CYS A 191 -54.77 -16.38 14.11
N ARG A 192 -54.87 -17.66 13.74
CA ARG A 192 -56.12 -18.22 13.22
C ARG A 192 -56.33 -19.62 13.75
N PHE A 193 -57.20 -19.66 14.76
CA PHE A 193 -58.05 -20.78 15.13
C PHE A 193 -58.66 -21.42 13.87
N THR A 194 -58.57 -22.73 13.76
CA THR A 194 -59.55 -23.49 12.98
C THR A 194 -60.29 -24.42 13.93
N ASP A 195 -61.59 -24.16 14.05
CA ASP A 195 -62.51 -24.90 14.90
C ASP A 195 -62.48 -26.39 14.61
N ARG A 196 -62.47 -27.13 15.72
CA ARG A 196 -62.59 -28.58 15.83
C ARG A 196 -64.07 -28.94 15.69
N PRO A 197 -64.50 -29.82 14.77
CA PRO A 197 -65.85 -30.36 14.86
C PRO A 197 -65.90 -31.33 16.04
N ARG A 198 -66.75 -31.02 17.02
CA ARG A 198 -67.11 -31.91 18.12
C ARG A 198 -68.12 -32.93 17.57
N SER A 199 -67.91 -34.21 17.87
CA SER A 199 -69.00 -35.18 18.03
C SER A 199 -69.99 -34.70 19.08
#